data_AF-A0A078IMC8-F1
#
_entry.id   AF-A0A078IMC8-F1
#
_cell.length_a   1.000
_cell.length_b   1.000
_cell.length_c   1.000
_cell.angle_alpha   90.00
_cell.angle_beta   90.00
_cell.angle_gamma   90.00
#
_symmetry.space_group_name_H-M   'P 1'
#
loop_
_entity.id
_entity.type
_entity.pdbx_description
1 polymer ?
#
loop_
_entity_poly.entity_id
_entity_poly.type
_entity_poly.pdbx_seq_one_letter_code
_entity_poly.pdbx_strand_id
1 'polypeptide(L)'
;MAGHRSKSEKHLRRDPYEVLGVLRNSTDQEIKSAYRKMALKYHPDKTANDPVAADVFKELTFSYNILSDPDKRHQYDTAGFEAVEAKGQELELDLSSLGAVNTVFAALFSKLGVPMKTSVSATILEEALNGRVSVDPLLLGQIVTKKVEKQCAHFYAVTITEEEISSGLVFRVESSSKSKFKLLFFDQEADGGLSLAMQEDSRRSGKVTCAGMYFLGFPVYSLDHTITSMAQEKNPETALFKSLDGFQQCEVTELKAGTHLFAVYGDNFFKSVSYTIQVHCAASFSQEKEDLRSVEAQILNKRAELAKFETEYREVLVQFTDMTSRYAQEMQSIDELLKQRNEIHSAYTTVPLVERSSSKNRLRKSLRRRRRRQRNKKPNTCDESETLKKKTRWYNLRLKLDKKKPC
;
A
#
# COMPACT_ATOMS: atom_id res chain seq x y z
N MET A 1 13.88 22.24 35.11
CA MET A 1 12.50 21.75 34.90
C MET A 1 12.32 21.49 33.42
N ALA A 2 12.06 20.24 33.06
CA ALA A 2 12.03 19.75 31.69
C ALA A 2 10.74 20.17 30.98
N GLY A 3 10.87 20.76 29.79
CA GLY A 3 9.77 21.18 28.95
C GLY A 3 9.16 20.00 28.19
N HIS A 4 7.85 19.83 28.33
CA HIS A 4 7.02 18.94 27.54
C HIS A 4 7.07 19.31 26.05
N ARG A 5 7.67 18.44 25.22
CA ARG A 5 7.34 18.37 23.79
C ARG A 5 6.14 17.43 23.63
N SER A 6 5.02 18.01 23.19
CA SER A 6 3.86 17.29 22.66
C SER A 6 4.29 16.47 21.45
N LYS A 7 4.37 15.13 21.60
CA LYS A 7 4.53 14.19 20.49
C LYS A 7 3.14 13.93 19.90
N SER A 8 2.99 14.26 18.63
CA SER A 8 1.93 13.76 17.75
C SER A 8 1.81 12.24 17.86
N GLU A 9 0.63 11.72 18.19
CA GLU A 9 0.30 10.30 18.10
C GLU A 9 0.32 9.87 16.62
N LYS A 10 1.51 9.54 16.12
CA LYS A 10 1.66 8.58 15.02
C LYS A 10 1.26 7.22 15.61
N HIS A 11 0.41 6.46 14.93
CA HIS A 11 0.16 5.05 15.27
C HIS A 11 1.49 4.28 15.08
N LEU A 12 2.36 4.25 16.09
CA LEU A 12 3.61 3.51 16.07
C LEU A 12 3.27 2.02 16.15
N ARG A 13 3.49 1.28 15.06
CA ARG A 13 3.50 -0.19 15.06
C ARG A 13 4.46 -0.69 16.15
N ARG A 14 4.09 -1.79 16.83
CA ARG A 14 4.92 -2.37 17.91
C ARG A 14 6.20 -2.96 17.35
N ASP A 15 7.27 -2.94 18.14
CA ASP A 15 8.56 -3.50 17.75
C ASP A 15 8.41 -5.01 17.40
N PRO A 16 8.88 -5.49 16.23
CA PRO A 16 8.80 -6.89 15.82
C PRO A 16 9.38 -7.86 16.85
N TYR A 17 10.44 -7.47 17.55
CA TYR A 17 11.08 -8.28 18.59
C TYR A 17 10.14 -8.42 19.80
N GLU A 18 9.45 -7.35 20.20
CA GLU A 18 8.46 -7.38 21.27
C GLU A 18 7.22 -8.20 20.90
N VAL A 19 6.76 -8.09 19.65
CA VAL A 19 5.60 -8.84 19.17
C VAL A 19 5.87 -10.35 19.14
N LEU A 20 7.06 -10.77 18.71
CA LEU A 20 7.48 -12.18 18.76
C LEU A 20 7.89 -12.62 20.17
N GLY A 21 8.18 -11.68 21.07
CA GLY A 21 8.66 -11.95 22.43
C GLY A 21 10.09 -12.49 22.45
N VAL A 22 10.95 -12.00 21.56
CA VAL A 22 12.35 -12.42 21.40
C VAL A 22 13.30 -11.23 21.59
N LEU A 23 14.56 -11.49 21.91
CA LEU A 23 15.58 -10.44 22.07
C LEU A 23 16.14 -10.00 20.70
N ARG A 24 16.68 -8.78 20.63
CA ARG A 24 17.30 -8.24 19.40
C ARG A 24 18.49 -9.06 18.88
N ASN A 25 19.17 -9.79 19.75
CA ASN A 25 20.28 -10.69 19.41
C ASN A 25 19.85 -12.14 19.18
N SER A 26 18.54 -12.43 19.09
CA SER A 26 18.05 -13.79 18.91
C SER A 26 18.51 -14.36 17.58
N THR A 27 18.80 -15.66 17.59
CA THR A 27 19.15 -16.42 16.38
C THR A 27 17.90 -16.65 15.52
N ASP A 28 18.11 -16.94 14.23
CA ASP A 28 17.00 -17.21 13.30
C ASP A 28 16.15 -18.41 13.76
N GLN A 29 16.78 -19.38 14.43
CA GLN A 29 16.08 -20.53 15.01
C GLN A 29 15.16 -20.13 16.18
N GLU A 30 15.59 -19.20 17.04
CA GLU A 30 14.79 -18.69 18.16
C GLU A 30 13.61 -17.86 17.67
N ILE A 31 13.83 -16.99 16.68
CA ILE A 31 12.80 -16.19 16.02
C ILE A 31 11.73 -17.11 15.41
N LYS A 32 12.16 -18.14 14.68
CA LYS A 32 11.29 -19.15 14.07
C LYS A 32 10.50 -19.96 15.10
N SER A 33 11.14 -20.33 16.20
CA SER A 33 10.50 -21.08 17.28
C SER A 33 9.43 -20.24 18.01
N ALA A 34 9.77 -18.99 18.33
CA ALA A 34 8.86 -18.05 18.99
C ALA A 34 7.63 -17.75 18.12
N TYR A 35 7.84 -17.51 16.82
CA TYR A 35 6.74 -17.34 15.88
C TYR A 35 5.82 -18.56 15.85
N ARG A 36 6.36 -19.78 15.71
CA ARG A 36 5.55 -21.02 15.70
C ARG A 36 4.69 -21.16 16.95
N LYS A 37 5.26 -20.86 18.13
CA LYS A 37 4.55 -20.93 19.41
C LYS A 37 3.38 -19.94 19.47
N MET A 38 3.61 -18.71 19.05
CA MET A 38 2.60 -17.66 19.07
C MET A 38 1.53 -17.86 17.97
N ALA A 39 1.93 -18.31 16.79
CA ALA A 39 1.05 -18.64 15.68
C ALA A 39 0.05 -19.75 16.04
N LEU A 40 0.49 -20.77 16.79
CA LEU A 40 -0.39 -21.83 17.29
C LEU A 40 -1.38 -21.36 18.37
N LYS A 41 -1.05 -20.27 19.07
CA LYS A 41 -1.88 -19.68 20.13
C LYS A 41 -2.95 -18.75 19.53
N TYR A 42 -2.57 -17.92 18.56
CA TYR A 42 -3.45 -16.96 17.89
C TYR A 42 -3.98 -17.49 16.55
N HIS A 43 -3.98 -18.82 16.37
CA HIS A 43 -4.44 -19.46 15.15
C HIS A 43 -5.95 -19.20 14.94
N PRO A 44 -6.39 -18.68 13.77
CA PRO A 44 -7.79 -18.36 13.49
C PRO A 44 -8.78 -19.49 13.77
N ASP A 45 -8.40 -20.76 13.52
CA ASP A 45 -9.29 -21.89 13.83
C ASP A 45 -9.49 -22.13 15.33
N LYS A 46 -8.56 -21.70 16.19
CA LYS A 46 -8.70 -21.76 17.66
C LYS A 46 -9.33 -20.49 18.24
N THR A 47 -9.25 -19.37 17.52
CA THR A 47 -9.69 -18.05 17.99
C THR A 47 -10.73 -17.42 17.04
N ALA A 48 -11.56 -18.25 16.39
CA ALA A 48 -12.46 -17.82 15.31
C ALA A 48 -13.47 -16.73 15.67
N ASN A 49 -13.75 -16.53 16.97
CA ASN A 49 -14.72 -15.55 17.48
C ASN A 49 -14.06 -14.29 18.08
N ASP A 50 -12.73 -14.18 18.04
CA ASP A 50 -12.00 -13.04 18.61
C ASP A 50 -11.36 -12.17 17.51
N PRO A 51 -11.93 -10.99 17.19
CA PRO A 51 -11.35 -10.09 16.20
C PRO A 51 -9.95 -9.60 16.62
N VAL A 52 -9.67 -9.53 17.93
CA VAL A 52 -8.36 -9.11 18.44
C VAL A 52 -7.30 -10.15 18.11
N ALA A 53 -7.63 -11.45 18.18
CA ALA A 53 -6.70 -12.52 17.83
C ALA A 53 -6.29 -12.48 16.35
N ALA A 54 -7.21 -12.11 15.46
CA ALA A 54 -6.90 -11.95 14.03
C ALA A 54 -5.91 -10.80 13.80
N ASP A 55 -6.07 -9.67 14.49
CA ASP A 55 -5.16 -8.53 14.37
C ASP A 55 -3.80 -8.80 15.01
N VAL A 56 -3.76 -9.48 16.18
CA VAL A 56 -2.50 -9.95 16.77
C VAL A 56 -1.79 -10.94 15.85
N PHE A 57 -2.52 -11.83 15.17
CA PHE A 57 -1.93 -12.79 14.24
C PHE A 57 -1.32 -12.11 13.01
N LYS A 58 -1.99 -11.09 12.46
CA LYS A 58 -1.46 -10.26 11.38
C LYS A 58 -0.17 -9.57 11.81
N GLU A 59 -0.16 -8.94 12.98
CA GLU A 59 1.01 -8.23 13.51
C GLU A 59 2.17 -9.18 13.83
N LEU A 60 1.86 -10.36 14.40
CA LEU A 60 2.82 -11.43 14.65
C LEU A 60 3.52 -11.88 13.37
N THR A 61 2.75 -12.05 12.31
CA THR A 61 3.28 -12.52 11.02
C THR A 61 4.05 -11.43 10.30
N PHE A 62 3.60 -10.18 10.36
CA PHE A 62 4.36 -9.04 9.86
C PHE A 62 5.72 -8.93 10.57
N SER A 63 5.72 -9.11 11.90
CA SER A 63 6.93 -9.09 12.71
C SER A 63 7.89 -10.23 12.33
N TYR A 64 7.35 -11.43 12.12
CA TYR A 64 8.14 -12.55 11.63
C TYR A 64 8.71 -12.28 10.23
N ASN A 65 7.94 -11.68 9.31
CA ASN A 65 8.40 -11.37 7.95
C ASN A 65 9.63 -10.45 7.94
N ILE A 66 9.67 -9.47 8.85
CA ILE A 66 10.82 -8.58 9.01
C ILE A 66 12.01 -9.33 9.59
N LEU A 67 11.78 -10.14 10.64
CA LEU A 67 12.86 -10.74 11.42
C LEU A 67 13.40 -12.06 10.84
N SER A 68 12.66 -12.73 9.97
CA SER A 68 13.06 -14.02 9.38
C SER A 68 14.01 -13.89 8.19
N ASP A 69 14.03 -12.72 7.56
CA ASP A 69 14.89 -12.39 6.42
C ASP A 69 16.06 -11.53 6.93
N PRO A 70 17.32 -11.99 6.81
CA PRO A 70 18.49 -11.26 7.30
C PRO A 70 18.61 -9.84 6.74
N ASP A 71 18.26 -9.63 5.46
CA ASP A 71 18.38 -8.32 4.81
C ASP A 71 17.29 -7.36 5.32
N LYS A 72 16.08 -7.86 5.55
CA LYS A 72 14.97 -7.07 6.14
C LYS A 72 15.22 -6.74 7.60
N ARG A 73 15.72 -7.71 8.36
CA ARG A 73 16.11 -7.52 9.76
C ARG A 73 17.18 -6.44 9.88
N HIS A 74 18.21 -6.49 9.04
CA HIS A 74 19.26 -5.47 9.00
C HIS A 74 18.70 -4.07 8.66
N GLN A 75 17.81 -3.96 7.67
CA GLN A 75 17.16 -2.70 7.32
C GLN A 75 16.32 -2.13 8.47
N TYR A 76 15.54 -3.00 9.13
CA TYR A 76 14.76 -2.63 10.31
C TYR A 76 15.64 -2.17 11.47
N ASP A 77 16.71 -2.90 11.76
CA ASP A 77 17.63 -2.57 12.85
C ASP A 77 18.38 -1.24 12.59
N THR A 78 18.64 -0.90 11.33
CA THR A 78 19.34 0.33 10.94
C THR A 78 18.44 1.56 10.94
N ALA A 79 17.22 1.46 10.41
CA ALA A 79 16.39 2.63 10.10
C ALA A 79 14.91 2.50 10.53
N GLY A 80 14.56 1.45 11.28
CA GLY A 80 13.22 1.23 11.80
C GLY A 80 12.18 0.94 10.71
N PHE A 81 10.90 1.12 11.06
CA PHE A 81 9.79 0.83 10.13
C PHE A 81 9.80 1.68 8.86
N GLU A 82 10.31 2.91 8.91
CA GLU A 82 10.31 3.80 7.74
C GLU A 82 11.16 3.25 6.58
N ALA A 83 12.24 2.51 6.85
CA ALA A 83 13.06 1.87 5.82
C ALA A 83 12.46 0.56 5.28
N VAL A 84 11.74 -0.18 6.12
CA VAL A 84 11.02 -1.39 5.69
C VAL A 84 9.79 -1.02 4.84
N GLU A 85 9.11 0.08 5.19
CA GLU A 85 7.93 0.58 4.46
C GLU A 85 8.28 1.33 3.17
N ALA A 86 9.44 1.99 3.10
CA ALA A 86 9.88 2.73 1.90
C ALA A 86 10.07 1.84 0.66
N LYS A 87 10.17 0.51 0.83
CA LYS A 87 10.23 -0.49 -0.26
C LYS A 87 8.89 -1.13 -0.63
N GLY A 88 7.76 -0.63 -0.12
CA GLY A 88 6.43 -1.02 -0.62
C GLY A 88 6.07 -2.49 -0.42
N GLN A 89 6.50 -3.08 0.69
CA GLN A 89 6.13 -4.45 1.01
C GLN A 89 4.77 -4.50 1.71
N GLU A 90 3.72 -4.65 0.91
CA GLU A 90 2.59 -5.51 1.28
C GLU A 90 3.15 -6.89 1.64
N LEU A 91 2.63 -7.59 2.66
CA LEU A 91 3.21 -8.82 3.24
C LEU A 91 3.69 -9.85 2.19
N GLU A 92 4.95 -9.73 1.76
CA GLU A 92 5.65 -10.67 0.89
C GLU A 92 6.17 -11.81 1.73
N LEU A 93 5.34 -12.85 1.91
CA LEU A 93 5.75 -14.05 2.61
C LEU A 93 6.59 -14.92 1.66
N ASP A 94 7.91 -14.92 1.85
CA ASP A 94 8.76 -15.96 1.28
C ASP A 94 8.54 -17.27 2.05
N LEU A 95 7.74 -18.13 1.45
CA LEU A 95 7.27 -19.39 2.02
C LEU A 95 8.14 -20.58 1.57
N SER A 96 9.37 -20.34 1.13
CA SER A 96 10.32 -21.40 0.76
C SER A 96 10.95 -22.10 1.98
N SER A 97 11.08 -21.44 3.13
CA SER A 97 11.95 -21.89 4.24
C SER A 97 11.29 -22.71 5.37
N LEU A 98 10.00 -23.08 5.27
CA LEU A 98 9.21 -23.50 6.46
C LEU A 98 8.34 -24.77 6.27
N GLY A 99 8.40 -25.47 5.14
CA GLY A 99 7.80 -26.80 4.97
C GLY A 99 6.29 -26.85 5.28
N ALA A 100 5.82 -27.90 5.97
CA ALA A 100 4.39 -28.16 6.21
C ALA A 100 3.63 -27.04 6.94
N VAL A 101 4.33 -26.21 7.73
CA VAL A 101 3.71 -25.10 8.47
C VAL A 101 3.24 -24.01 7.49
N ASN A 102 3.91 -23.85 6.34
CA ASN A 102 3.57 -22.84 5.32
C ASN A 102 2.22 -23.05 4.67
N THR A 103 1.81 -24.31 4.49
CA THR A 103 0.49 -24.62 3.96
C THR A 103 -0.58 -24.15 4.96
N VAL A 104 -0.43 -24.43 6.25
CA VAL A 104 -1.38 -23.96 7.26
C VAL A 104 -1.42 -22.43 7.31
N PHE A 105 -0.26 -21.76 7.24
CA PHE A 105 -0.19 -20.30 7.23
C PHE A 105 -0.88 -19.68 6.02
N ALA A 106 -0.55 -20.10 4.80
CA ALA A 106 -1.15 -19.52 3.61
C ALA A 106 -2.69 -19.73 3.57
N ALA A 107 -3.22 -20.78 4.21
CA ALA A 107 -4.65 -21.06 4.24
C ALA A 107 -5.37 -20.03 5.12
N LEU A 108 -4.75 -19.68 6.25
CA LEU A 108 -5.26 -18.69 7.17
C LEU A 108 -5.22 -17.29 6.57
N PHE A 109 -4.13 -16.92 5.92
CA PHE A 109 -4.02 -15.62 5.26
C PHE A 109 -5.04 -15.48 4.14
N SER A 110 -5.22 -16.54 3.33
CA SER A 110 -6.29 -16.59 2.34
C SER A 110 -7.69 -16.47 2.96
N LYS A 111 -7.92 -17.04 4.15
CA LYS A 111 -9.20 -16.97 4.87
C LYS A 111 -9.43 -15.60 5.52
N LEU A 112 -8.37 -14.92 5.93
CA LEU A 112 -8.40 -13.56 6.50
C LEU A 112 -8.43 -12.46 5.43
N GLY A 113 -8.40 -12.82 4.14
CA GLY A 113 -8.46 -11.88 3.02
C GLY A 113 -7.22 -11.00 2.89
N VAL A 114 -6.10 -11.41 3.50
CA VAL A 114 -4.83 -10.67 3.41
C VAL A 114 -4.17 -11.01 2.07
N PRO A 115 -3.86 -10.02 1.22
CA PRO A 115 -3.12 -10.26 -0.02
C PRO A 115 -1.73 -10.80 0.33
N MET A 116 -1.40 -11.98 -0.21
CA MET A 116 -0.07 -12.55 -0.11
C MET A 116 0.56 -12.45 -1.49
N LYS A 117 1.64 -11.68 -1.60
CA LYS A 117 2.50 -11.72 -2.77
C LYS A 117 3.45 -12.90 -2.62
N THR A 118 3.37 -13.81 -3.57
CA THR A 118 4.07 -15.09 -3.60
C THR A 118 5.30 -14.95 -4.48
N SER A 119 6.39 -15.66 -4.20
CA SER A 119 7.57 -15.76 -5.06
C SER A 119 7.64 -17.13 -5.76
N VAL A 120 8.40 -17.22 -6.85
CA VAL A 120 8.76 -18.52 -7.44
C VAL A 120 9.71 -19.23 -6.47
N SER A 121 9.51 -20.54 -6.25
CA SER A 121 10.34 -21.30 -5.31
C SER A 121 11.82 -21.28 -5.71
N ALA A 122 12.70 -20.97 -4.76
CA ALA A 122 14.15 -21.02 -4.94
C ALA A 122 14.62 -22.36 -5.50
N THR A 123 14.01 -23.47 -5.06
CA THR A 123 14.33 -24.81 -5.57
C THR A 123 14.12 -24.95 -7.07
N ILE A 124 13.03 -24.38 -7.60
CA ILE A 124 12.74 -24.43 -9.04
C ILE A 124 13.71 -23.55 -9.82
N LEU A 125 14.06 -22.38 -9.26
CA LEU A 125 15.04 -21.49 -9.87
C LEU A 125 16.44 -22.10 -9.88
N GLU A 126 16.85 -22.77 -8.80
CA GLU A 126 18.12 -23.51 -8.73
C GLU A 126 18.14 -24.71 -9.69
N GLU A 127 17.05 -25.47 -9.80
CA GLU A 127 16.96 -26.57 -10.77
C GLU A 127 17.04 -26.06 -12.21
N ALA A 128 16.37 -24.94 -12.51
CA ALA A 128 16.41 -24.29 -13.82
C ALA A 128 17.82 -23.77 -14.13
N LEU A 129 18.46 -23.07 -13.20
CA LEU A 129 19.81 -22.55 -13.33
C LEU A 129 20.86 -23.66 -13.53
N ASN A 130 20.64 -24.84 -12.93
CA ASN A 130 21.54 -25.99 -13.11
C ASN A 130 21.18 -26.85 -14.35
N GLY A 131 20.22 -26.44 -15.18
CA GLY A 131 19.79 -27.19 -16.37
C GLY A 131 19.12 -28.54 -16.06
N ARG A 132 18.56 -28.72 -14.85
CA ARG A 132 17.98 -29.99 -14.39
C ARG A 132 16.47 -30.11 -14.61
N VAL A 133 15.88 -29.18 -15.36
CA VAL A 133 14.44 -29.13 -15.63
C VAL A 133 14.08 -29.89 -16.89
N SER A 134 12.91 -30.54 -16.87
CA SER A 134 12.34 -31.16 -18.08
C SER A 134 11.62 -30.10 -18.90
N VAL A 135 11.99 -29.99 -20.18
CA VAL A 135 11.45 -29.00 -21.10
C VAL A 135 10.67 -29.69 -22.22
N ASP A 136 9.39 -29.34 -22.37
CA ASP A 136 8.53 -29.87 -23.43
C ASP A 136 8.52 -28.93 -24.65
N PRO A 137 8.55 -29.43 -25.89
CA PRO A 137 8.36 -28.58 -27.05
C PRO A 137 6.93 -28.06 -27.12
N LEU A 138 6.77 -26.78 -27.48
CA LEU A 138 5.47 -26.14 -27.74
C LEU A 138 5.53 -25.41 -29.08
N LEU A 139 4.71 -25.86 -30.03
CA LEU A 139 4.65 -25.27 -31.37
C LEU A 139 3.71 -24.06 -31.40
N LEU A 140 3.98 -23.12 -32.31
CA LEU A 140 3.07 -22.00 -32.53
C LEU A 140 1.68 -22.51 -32.95
N GLY A 141 0.64 -21.93 -32.37
CA GLY A 141 -0.75 -22.32 -32.57
C GLY A 141 -1.18 -23.58 -31.80
N GLN A 142 -0.26 -24.38 -31.28
CA GLN A 142 -0.58 -25.58 -30.50
C GLN A 142 -1.20 -25.21 -29.16
N ILE A 143 -2.31 -25.88 -28.82
CA ILE A 143 -2.98 -25.76 -27.53
C ILE A 143 -2.53 -26.93 -26.65
N VAL A 144 -1.93 -26.62 -25.50
CA VAL A 144 -1.50 -27.63 -24.53
C VAL A 144 -2.23 -27.42 -23.21
N THR A 145 -2.96 -28.45 -22.76
CA THR A 145 -3.63 -28.46 -21.46
C THR A 145 -2.87 -29.37 -20.52
N LYS A 146 -2.38 -28.83 -19.40
CA LYS A 146 -1.68 -29.59 -18.37
C LYS A 146 -2.19 -29.21 -16.97
N LYS A 147 -1.78 -30.03 -16.00
CA LYS A 147 -1.99 -29.79 -14.58
C LYS A 147 -0.64 -29.75 -13.89
N VAL A 148 -0.22 -28.58 -13.42
CA VAL A 148 1.02 -28.41 -12.65
C VAL A 148 0.71 -28.53 -11.17
N GLU A 149 1.53 -29.30 -10.44
CA GLU A 149 1.41 -29.43 -9.00
C GLU A 149 1.82 -28.13 -8.28
N LYS A 150 1.46 -28.02 -6.99
CA LYS A 150 1.77 -26.84 -6.18
C LYS A 150 3.27 -26.59 -6.10
N GLN A 151 3.71 -25.35 -6.29
CA GLN A 151 5.12 -24.95 -6.26
C GLN A 151 6.02 -25.70 -7.26
N CYS A 152 5.43 -26.30 -8.30
CA CYS A 152 6.16 -26.89 -9.43
C CYS A 152 6.02 -26.00 -10.67
N ALA A 153 6.88 -26.23 -11.66
CA ALA A 153 6.79 -25.58 -12.97
C ALA A 153 6.83 -26.62 -14.09
N HIS A 154 6.10 -26.37 -15.17
CA HIS A 154 6.30 -27.07 -16.44
C HIS A 154 7.01 -26.12 -17.40
N PHE A 155 8.13 -26.55 -17.96
CA PHE A 155 8.94 -25.75 -18.88
C PHE A 155 8.61 -26.11 -20.32
N TYR A 156 8.65 -25.10 -21.18
CA TYR A 156 8.29 -25.17 -22.58
C TYR A 156 9.36 -24.51 -23.44
N ALA A 157 9.79 -25.22 -24.49
CA ALA A 157 10.64 -24.69 -25.54
C ALA A 157 9.82 -24.31 -26.76
N VAL A 158 9.97 -23.06 -27.19
CA VAL A 158 9.30 -22.53 -28.38
C VAL A 158 10.36 -22.06 -29.35
N THR A 159 10.47 -22.75 -30.48
CA THR A 159 11.38 -22.36 -31.57
C THR A 159 10.67 -21.39 -32.47
N ILE A 160 11.28 -20.23 -32.67
CA ILE A 160 10.71 -19.09 -33.36
C ILE A 160 11.60 -18.71 -34.54
N THR A 161 10.97 -18.51 -35.70
CA THR A 161 11.62 -18.08 -36.95
C THR A 161 11.70 -16.55 -37.06
N GLU A 162 12.55 -16.04 -37.96
CA GLU A 162 12.66 -14.60 -38.23
C GLU A 162 11.34 -14.00 -38.74
N GLU A 163 10.60 -14.73 -39.58
CA GLU A 163 9.31 -14.30 -40.12
C GLU A 163 8.27 -14.14 -39.00
N GLU A 164 8.22 -15.08 -38.06
CA GLU A 164 7.28 -15.05 -36.93
C GLU A 164 7.56 -13.88 -35.97
N ILE A 165 8.84 -13.56 -35.74
CA ILE A 165 9.24 -12.41 -34.91
C ILE A 165 8.80 -11.10 -35.53
N SER A 166 8.94 -10.95 -36.84
CA SER A 166 8.52 -9.72 -37.53
C SER A 166 7.03 -9.42 -37.36
N SER A 167 6.21 -10.47 -37.22
CA SER A 167 4.79 -10.35 -36.94
C SER A 167 4.48 -10.07 -35.46
N GLY A 168 5.38 -10.49 -34.57
CA GLY A 168 5.24 -10.48 -33.12
C GLY A 168 4.58 -11.75 -32.58
N LEU A 169 4.68 -11.95 -31.27
CA LEU A 169 4.19 -13.15 -30.59
C LEU A 169 3.42 -12.82 -29.32
N VAL A 170 2.39 -13.64 -29.06
CA VAL A 170 1.56 -13.57 -27.86
C VAL A 170 1.58 -14.92 -27.17
N PHE A 171 2.15 -14.95 -25.97
CA PHE A 171 2.11 -16.11 -25.09
C PHE A 171 0.92 -15.94 -24.15
N ARG A 172 0.02 -16.92 -24.16
CA ARG A 172 -1.19 -16.90 -23.34
C ARG A 172 -1.29 -18.16 -22.51
N VAL A 173 -1.54 -17.97 -21.22
CA VAL A 173 -1.91 -19.04 -20.32
C VAL A 173 -3.24 -18.70 -19.67
N GLU A 174 -4.14 -19.67 -19.63
CA GLU A 174 -5.45 -19.51 -18.99
C GLU A 174 -5.80 -20.69 -18.09
N SER A 175 -6.61 -20.42 -17.06
CA SER A 175 -7.17 -21.44 -16.17
C SER A 175 -8.65 -21.19 -15.94
N SER A 176 -9.48 -22.16 -16.33
CA SER A 176 -10.93 -22.15 -16.10
C SER A 176 -11.33 -22.35 -14.64
N SER A 177 -10.40 -22.85 -13.82
CA SER A 177 -10.61 -23.08 -12.38
C SER A 177 -10.29 -21.86 -11.51
N LYS A 178 -10.00 -20.71 -12.13
CA LYS A 178 -9.58 -19.46 -11.45
C LYS A 178 -8.37 -19.68 -10.55
N SER A 179 -7.49 -20.59 -10.93
CA SER A 179 -6.28 -20.91 -10.18
C SER A 179 -5.25 -19.79 -10.32
N LYS A 180 -4.48 -19.54 -9.26
CA LYS A 180 -3.32 -18.64 -9.30
C LYS A 180 -2.12 -19.39 -9.88
N PHE A 181 -1.45 -18.79 -10.85
CA PHE A 181 -0.23 -19.27 -11.46
C PHE A 181 0.64 -18.09 -11.90
N LYS A 182 1.88 -18.38 -12.29
CA LYS A 182 2.77 -17.41 -12.92
C LYS A 182 3.22 -17.92 -14.29
N LEU A 183 3.31 -17.02 -15.25
CA LEU A 183 4.00 -17.25 -16.51
C LEU A 183 5.41 -16.71 -16.38
N LEU A 184 6.41 -17.53 -16.67
CA LEU A 184 7.82 -17.22 -16.52
C LEU A 184 8.51 -17.28 -17.89
N PHE A 185 9.47 -16.40 -18.12
CA PHE A 185 10.36 -16.39 -19.29
C PHE A 185 11.81 -16.43 -18.80
N PHE A 186 12.63 -17.26 -19.44
CA PHE A 186 14.00 -17.52 -19.04
C PHE A 186 14.97 -17.21 -20.18
N ASP A 187 16.09 -16.58 -19.82
CA ASP A 187 17.27 -16.51 -20.68
C ASP A 187 18.12 -17.78 -20.51
N GLN A 188 18.73 -18.21 -21.60
CA GLN A 188 19.63 -19.36 -21.60
C GLN A 188 21.07 -18.90 -21.35
N GLU A 189 21.66 -19.42 -20.29
CA GLU A 189 23.05 -19.18 -19.90
C GLU A 189 24.02 -20.05 -20.73
N ALA A 190 25.28 -19.64 -20.76
CA ALA A 190 26.33 -20.31 -21.55
C ALA A 190 26.61 -21.75 -21.08
N ASP A 191 26.35 -22.07 -19.81
CA ASP A 191 26.48 -23.40 -19.23
C ASP A 191 25.24 -24.30 -19.43
N GLY A 192 24.23 -23.81 -20.15
CA GLY A 192 22.95 -24.48 -20.36
C GLY A 192 21.96 -24.26 -19.21
N GLY A 193 22.31 -23.45 -18.21
CA GLY A 193 21.42 -23.00 -17.16
C GLY A 193 20.36 -22.02 -17.64
N LEU A 194 19.28 -21.88 -16.88
CA LEU A 194 18.19 -20.96 -17.18
C LEU A 194 18.09 -19.89 -16.10
N SER A 195 18.26 -18.62 -16.48
CA SER A 195 18.07 -17.47 -15.58
C SER A 195 16.70 -16.83 -15.81
N LEU A 196 15.99 -16.50 -14.74
CA LEU A 196 14.65 -15.92 -14.84
C LEU A 196 14.77 -14.47 -15.34
N ALA A 197 14.26 -14.22 -16.55
CA ALA A 197 14.30 -12.91 -17.20
C ALA A 197 13.01 -12.11 -16.99
N MET A 198 11.84 -12.76 -17.05
CA MET A 198 10.56 -12.10 -16.76
C MET A 198 9.59 -13.03 -16.03
N GLN A 199 8.68 -12.42 -15.28
CA GLN A 199 7.52 -13.10 -14.70
C GLN A 199 6.26 -12.26 -14.85
N GLU A 200 5.13 -12.93 -15.06
CA GLU A 200 3.80 -12.32 -15.07
C GLU A 200 2.86 -13.11 -14.15
N ASP A 201 2.24 -12.41 -13.21
CA ASP A 201 1.25 -12.99 -12.30
C ASP A 201 -0.09 -13.20 -13.01
N SER A 202 -0.73 -14.35 -12.78
CA SER A 202 -2.09 -14.58 -13.29
C SER A 202 -3.09 -13.58 -12.69
N ARG A 203 -3.91 -12.97 -13.54
CA ARG A 203 -4.97 -12.03 -13.17
C ARG A 203 -6.34 -12.65 -13.47
N ARG A 204 -7.34 -12.33 -12.65
CA ARG A 204 -8.71 -12.76 -12.89
C ARG A 204 -9.33 -11.94 -14.02
N SER A 205 -9.74 -12.61 -15.10
CA SER A 205 -10.46 -12.00 -16.21
C SER A 205 -11.80 -12.72 -16.41
N GLY A 206 -12.88 -12.09 -15.94
CA GLY A 206 -14.22 -12.67 -15.98
C GLY A 206 -14.33 -14.00 -15.24
N LYS A 207 -14.53 -15.09 -15.98
CA LYS A 207 -14.68 -16.46 -15.44
C LYS A 207 -13.38 -17.24 -15.36
N VAL A 208 -12.30 -16.75 -15.96
CA VAL A 208 -10.99 -17.42 -16.01
C VAL A 208 -9.94 -16.61 -15.25
N THR A 209 -8.81 -17.25 -14.94
CA THR A 209 -7.55 -16.53 -14.66
C THR A 209 -6.64 -16.64 -15.87
N CYS A 210 -5.93 -15.57 -16.20
CA CYS A 210 -5.03 -15.51 -17.34
C CYS A 210 -3.73 -14.78 -17.01
N ALA A 211 -2.64 -15.20 -17.62
CA ALA A 211 -1.39 -14.45 -17.71
C ALA A 211 -0.95 -14.42 -19.17
N GLY A 212 -0.30 -13.34 -19.59
CA GLY A 212 0.19 -13.23 -20.96
C GLY A 212 1.46 -12.40 -21.06
N MET A 213 2.33 -12.80 -21.98
CA MET A 213 3.54 -12.06 -22.36
C MET A 213 3.44 -11.71 -23.84
N TYR A 214 3.76 -10.47 -24.18
CA TYR A 214 3.51 -9.90 -25.50
C TYR A 214 4.82 -9.34 -26.07
N PHE A 215 5.24 -9.89 -27.21
CA PHE A 215 6.44 -9.46 -27.94
C PHE A 215 5.99 -8.91 -29.30
N LEU A 216 5.55 -7.66 -29.32
CA LEU A 216 4.74 -7.13 -30.44
C LEU A 216 5.55 -6.41 -31.53
N GLY A 217 6.88 -6.35 -31.39
CA GLY A 217 7.77 -5.59 -32.28
C GLY A 217 7.73 -4.08 -32.04
N PHE A 218 7.27 -3.66 -30.87
CA PHE A 218 7.33 -2.27 -30.38
C PHE A 218 7.34 -2.28 -28.84
N PRO A 219 7.77 -1.19 -28.18
CA PRO A 219 7.75 -1.08 -26.73
C PRO A 219 6.34 -1.26 -26.16
N VAL A 220 6.18 -2.24 -25.27
CA VAL A 220 4.95 -2.46 -24.49
C VAL A 220 5.19 -1.98 -23.07
N TYR A 221 4.16 -1.42 -22.43
CA TYR A 221 4.26 -0.87 -21.09
C TYR A 221 3.45 -1.70 -20.09
N SER A 222 4.00 -1.83 -18.88
CA SER A 222 3.30 -2.39 -17.74
C SER A 222 3.06 -1.30 -16.70
N LEU A 223 1.94 -1.42 -15.98
CA LEU A 223 1.63 -0.56 -14.85
C LEU A 223 1.86 -1.34 -13.56
N ASP A 224 2.94 -1.01 -12.85
CA ASP A 224 3.17 -1.53 -11.51
C ASP A 224 2.25 -0.81 -10.50
N HIS A 225 1.17 -1.51 -10.14
CA HIS A 225 0.19 -1.01 -9.18
C HIS A 225 0.76 -0.84 -7.76
N THR A 226 1.88 -1.49 -7.42
CA THR A 226 2.49 -1.34 -6.09
C THR A 226 3.06 0.07 -5.90
N ILE A 227 3.75 0.60 -6.92
CA ILE A 227 4.29 1.96 -6.94
C ILE A 227 3.14 2.99 -6.87
N THR A 228 2.07 2.76 -7.64
CA THR A 228 0.89 3.66 -7.65
C THR A 228 0.14 3.65 -6.32
N SER A 229 0.02 2.50 -5.65
CA SER A 229 -0.69 2.37 -4.37
C SER A 229 0.05 3.06 -3.21
N MET A 230 1.40 3.02 -3.20
CA MET A 230 2.21 3.70 -2.19
C MET A 230 2.02 5.22 -2.16
N ALA A 231 1.61 5.82 -3.27
CA ALA A 231 1.33 7.25 -3.33
C ALA A 231 -0.03 7.62 -2.70
N GLN A 232 -0.97 6.67 -2.60
CA GLN A 232 -2.33 6.91 -2.13
C GLN A 232 -2.41 7.14 -0.61
N GLU A 233 -1.42 6.70 0.16
CA GLU A 233 -1.46 6.75 1.62
C GLU A 233 -1.06 8.11 2.22
N LYS A 234 -0.38 8.97 1.45
CA LYS A 234 0.22 10.20 2.01
C LYS A 234 -0.61 11.46 1.84
N ASN A 235 -1.28 11.66 0.69
CA ASN A 235 -2.19 12.79 0.39
C ASN A 235 -2.89 12.57 -0.97
N PRO A 236 -4.14 13.05 -1.17
CA PRO A 236 -4.88 12.85 -2.43
C PRO A 236 -4.22 13.52 -3.64
N GLU A 237 -3.53 14.63 -3.42
CA GLU A 237 -2.79 15.37 -4.46
C GLU A 237 -1.55 14.59 -4.91
N THR A 238 -0.77 14.08 -3.96
CA THR A 238 0.38 13.21 -4.24
C THR A 238 -0.05 11.94 -4.98
N ALA A 239 -1.23 11.39 -4.65
CA ALA A 239 -1.78 10.22 -5.33
C ALA A 239 -2.07 10.48 -6.81
N LEU A 240 -2.57 11.68 -7.16
CA LEU A 240 -2.82 12.06 -8.55
C LEU A 240 -1.51 12.16 -9.34
N PHE A 241 -0.54 12.92 -8.82
CA PHE A 241 0.71 13.18 -9.55
C PHE A 241 1.58 11.94 -9.73
N LYS A 242 1.51 11.01 -8.78
CA LYS A 242 2.24 9.73 -8.84
C LYS A 242 1.44 8.59 -9.46
N SER A 243 0.23 8.85 -9.95
CA SER A 243 -0.66 7.79 -10.44
C SER A 243 -0.06 6.97 -11.59
N LEU A 244 0.81 7.58 -12.39
CA LEU A 244 1.49 6.97 -13.55
C LEU A 244 2.99 6.67 -13.31
N ASP A 245 3.51 6.81 -12.09
CA ASP A 245 4.92 6.54 -11.79
C ASP A 245 5.31 5.08 -12.05
N GLY A 246 4.35 4.17 -11.81
CA GLY A 246 4.51 2.74 -12.08
C GLY A 246 4.35 2.35 -13.56
N PHE A 247 4.04 3.30 -14.46
CA PHE A 247 3.89 3.00 -15.88
C PHE A 247 5.28 2.95 -16.54
N GLN A 248 5.82 1.74 -16.69
CA GLN A 248 7.18 1.49 -17.15
C GLN A 248 7.18 0.58 -18.37
N GLN A 249 8.16 0.79 -19.25
CA GLN A 249 8.38 -0.08 -20.40
C GLN A 249 8.81 -1.47 -19.89
N CYS A 250 8.27 -2.53 -20.46
CA CYS A 250 8.70 -3.90 -20.17
C CYS A 250 10.17 -4.10 -20.55
N GLU A 251 10.93 -4.84 -19.72
CA GLU A 251 12.37 -5.04 -19.91
C GLU A 251 12.70 -5.81 -21.20
N VAL A 252 11.91 -6.83 -21.51
CA VAL A 252 12.04 -7.58 -22.77
C VAL A 252 10.89 -7.19 -23.69
N THR A 253 11.23 -6.49 -24.77
CA THR A 253 10.27 -6.05 -25.80
C THR A 253 10.35 -6.87 -27.08
N GLU A 254 11.47 -7.57 -27.30
CA GLU A 254 11.76 -8.27 -28.55
C GLU A 254 12.44 -9.62 -28.30
N LEU A 255 12.04 -10.62 -29.07
CA LEU A 255 12.68 -11.94 -29.10
C LEU A 255 13.52 -12.06 -30.38
N LYS A 256 14.64 -12.79 -30.31
CA LYS A 256 15.47 -13.13 -31.47
C LYS A 256 15.04 -14.45 -32.09
N ALA A 257 15.38 -14.70 -33.35
CA ALA A 257 15.13 -16.02 -33.93
C ALA A 257 15.92 -17.08 -33.16
N GLY A 258 15.28 -18.20 -32.87
CA GLY A 258 15.85 -19.25 -32.02
C GLY A 258 14.85 -19.87 -31.06
N THR A 259 15.36 -20.66 -30.12
CA THR A 259 14.56 -21.34 -29.12
C THR A 259 14.48 -20.51 -27.85
N HIS A 260 13.26 -20.29 -27.38
CA HIS A 260 12.95 -19.50 -26.18
C HIS A 260 12.27 -20.38 -25.14
N LEU A 261 12.56 -20.12 -23.87
CA LEU A 261 12.09 -20.95 -22.77
C LEU A 261 11.09 -20.22 -21.88
N PHE A 262 9.95 -20.87 -21.70
CA PHE A 262 8.86 -20.38 -20.86
C PHE A 262 8.52 -21.43 -19.81
N ALA A 263 7.91 -21.00 -18.71
CA ALA A 263 7.35 -21.94 -17.76
C ALA A 263 6.02 -21.48 -17.19
N VAL A 264 5.15 -22.45 -16.89
CA VAL A 264 3.94 -22.21 -16.10
C VAL A 264 4.17 -22.72 -14.70
N TYR A 265 4.25 -21.81 -13.74
CA TYR A 265 4.49 -22.10 -12.33
C TYR A 265 3.18 -22.15 -11.54
N GLY A 266 2.99 -23.24 -10.79
CA GLY A 266 1.87 -23.46 -9.89
C GLY A 266 1.94 -22.59 -8.65
N ASP A 267 1.49 -21.34 -8.77
CA ASP A 267 1.56 -20.30 -7.73
C ASP A 267 0.52 -20.43 -6.61
N ASN A 268 0.05 -21.65 -6.37
CA ASN A 268 -0.93 -21.96 -5.34
C ASN A 268 -0.34 -22.97 -4.35
N PHE A 269 -0.32 -22.61 -3.07
CA PHE A 269 0.20 -23.44 -1.98
C PHE A 269 -0.70 -24.64 -1.62
N PHE A 270 -1.95 -24.64 -2.09
CA PHE A 270 -2.99 -25.61 -1.68
C PHE A 270 -3.38 -26.59 -2.75
N LYS A 271 -3.42 -26.13 -3.99
CA LYS A 271 -4.01 -26.87 -5.09
C LYS A 271 -3.10 -26.77 -6.30
N SER A 272 -2.97 -27.89 -6.98
CA SER A 272 -2.50 -27.93 -8.36
C SER A 272 -3.28 -26.97 -9.25
N VAL A 273 -2.63 -26.46 -10.28
CA VAL A 273 -3.21 -25.57 -11.28
C VAL A 273 -3.45 -26.36 -12.56
N SER A 274 -4.70 -26.49 -12.97
CA SER A 274 -5.03 -26.87 -14.34
C SER A 274 -5.00 -25.63 -15.23
N TYR A 275 -4.24 -25.67 -16.31
CA TYR A 275 -4.10 -24.55 -17.24
C TYR A 275 -4.05 -25.03 -18.69
N THR A 276 -4.30 -24.09 -19.59
CA THR A 276 -4.09 -24.21 -21.02
C THR A 276 -3.06 -23.16 -21.43
N ILE A 277 -2.02 -23.55 -22.15
CA ILE A 277 -1.01 -22.66 -22.73
C ILE A 277 -1.07 -22.70 -24.25
N GLN A 278 -0.89 -21.55 -24.87
CA GLN A 278 -0.81 -21.39 -26.32
C GLN A 278 0.10 -20.21 -26.68
N VAL A 279 0.81 -20.35 -27.80
CA VAL A 279 1.57 -19.26 -28.43
C VAL A 279 0.88 -18.89 -29.73
N HIS A 280 0.56 -17.61 -29.91
CA HIS A 280 -0.05 -17.07 -31.11
C HIS A 280 0.90 -16.15 -31.87
N CYS A 281 0.82 -16.19 -33.19
CA CYS A 281 1.35 -15.13 -34.03
C CYS A 281 0.52 -13.86 -33.84
N ALA A 282 1.19 -12.73 -33.60
CA ALA A 282 0.52 -11.46 -33.35
C ALA A 282 -0.06 -10.81 -34.62
N ALA A 283 0.20 -11.39 -35.82
CA ALA A 283 -0.41 -10.94 -37.08
C ALA A 283 -1.94 -10.96 -37.04
N SER A 284 -2.54 -11.84 -36.24
CA SER A 284 -4.00 -11.91 -36.05
C SER A 284 -4.59 -10.75 -35.23
N PHE A 285 -3.76 -9.92 -34.60
CA PHE A 285 -4.16 -8.85 -33.69
C PHE A 285 -3.77 -7.46 -34.22
N SER A 286 -3.85 -7.26 -35.53
CA SER A 286 -3.35 -6.03 -36.19
C SER A 286 -4.02 -4.76 -35.67
N GLN A 287 -5.35 -4.77 -35.51
CA GLN A 287 -6.09 -3.62 -34.97
C GLN A 287 -5.77 -3.38 -33.50
N GLU A 288 -5.75 -4.43 -32.69
CA GLU A 288 -5.46 -4.36 -31.27
C GLU A 288 -4.05 -3.85 -30.99
N LYS A 289 -3.07 -4.20 -31.85
CA LYS A 289 -1.70 -3.67 -31.79
C LYS A 289 -1.66 -2.16 -32.00
N GLU A 290 -2.40 -1.64 -32.99
CA GLU A 290 -2.44 -0.20 -33.27
C GLU A 290 -3.20 0.56 -32.18
N ASP A 291 -4.31 0.00 -31.69
CA ASP A 291 -5.07 0.55 -30.59
C ASP A 291 -4.22 0.62 -29.31
N LEU A 292 -3.49 -0.44 -28.99
CA LEU A 292 -2.58 -0.48 -27.84
C LEU A 292 -1.51 0.62 -27.95
N ARG A 293 -0.84 0.72 -29.11
CA ARG A 293 0.17 1.74 -29.38
C ARG A 293 -0.39 3.16 -29.21
N SER A 294 -1.60 3.41 -29.74
CA SER A 294 -2.29 4.68 -29.63
C SER A 294 -2.61 5.03 -28.18
N VAL A 295 -3.14 4.07 -27.40
CA VAL A 295 -3.50 4.28 -25.99
C VAL A 295 -2.26 4.48 -25.13
N GLU A 296 -1.22 3.68 -25.30
CA GLU A 296 0.04 3.82 -24.56
C GLU A 296 0.71 5.17 -24.85
N ALA A 297 0.72 5.62 -26.11
CA ALA A 297 1.20 6.96 -26.46
C ALA A 297 0.39 8.08 -25.78
N GLN A 298 -0.93 7.93 -25.68
CA GLN A 298 -1.78 8.87 -24.93
C GLN A 298 -1.46 8.87 -23.43
N ILE A 299 -1.19 7.71 -22.83
CA ILE A 299 -0.79 7.60 -21.42
C ILE A 299 0.55 8.29 -21.18
N LEU A 300 1.54 8.10 -22.06
CA LEU A 300 2.84 8.77 -21.98
C LEU A 300 2.71 10.29 -22.09
N ASN A 301 1.89 10.77 -23.03
CA ASN A 301 1.58 12.19 -23.13
C ASN A 301 0.93 12.73 -21.85
N LYS A 302 -0.03 11.99 -21.27
CA LYS A 302 -0.66 12.37 -20.00
C LYS A 302 0.32 12.37 -18.84
N ARG A 303 1.29 11.46 -18.80
CA ARG A 303 2.37 11.47 -17.79
C ARG A 303 3.22 12.74 -17.89
N ALA A 304 3.58 13.16 -19.11
CA ALA A 304 4.33 14.39 -19.32
C ALA A 304 3.50 15.64 -18.93
N GLU A 305 2.21 15.67 -19.27
CA GLU A 305 1.29 16.73 -18.86
C GLU A 305 1.14 16.80 -17.33
N LEU A 306 0.99 15.66 -16.65
CA LEU A 306 0.89 15.59 -15.19
C LEU A 306 2.14 16.12 -14.50
N ALA A 307 3.33 15.83 -15.02
CA ALA A 307 4.59 16.35 -14.46
C ALA A 307 4.69 17.89 -14.56
N LYS A 308 4.24 18.46 -15.69
CA LYS A 308 4.15 19.93 -15.84
C LYS A 308 3.12 20.51 -14.88
N PHE A 309 1.94 19.91 -14.83
CA PHE A 309 0.86 20.34 -13.94
C PHE A 309 1.26 20.27 -12.46
N GLU A 310 2.01 19.25 -12.04
CA GLU A 310 2.55 19.13 -10.67
C GLU A 310 3.43 20.32 -10.29
N THR A 311 4.25 20.79 -11.24
CA THR A 311 5.16 21.92 -11.02
C THR A 311 4.36 23.21 -10.82
N GLU A 312 3.44 23.51 -11.73
CA GLU A 312 2.55 24.69 -11.64
C GLU A 312 1.70 24.66 -10.37
N TYR A 313 1.17 23.49 -10.02
CA TYR A 313 0.38 23.29 -8.81
C TYR A 313 1.18 23.61 -7.55
N ARG A 314 2.43 23.14 -7.45
CA ARG A 314 3.31 23.42 -6.31
C ARG A 314 3.64 24.90 -6.18
N GLU A 315 3.87 25.59 -7.30
CA GLU A 315 4.13 27.03 -7.29
C GLU A 315 2.93 27.82 -6.72
N VAL A 316 1.72 27.51 -7.20
CA VAL A 316 0.49 28.14 -6.70
C VAL A 316 0.25 27.80 -5.23
N LEU A 317 0.52 26.55 -4.81
CA LEU A 317 0.37 26.13 -3.42
C LEU A 317 1.29 26.91 -2.47
N VAL A 318 2.53 27.19 -2.88
CA VAL A 318 3.46 28.03 -2.11
C VAL A 318 2.90 29.45 -1.97
N GLN A 319 2.41 30.05 -3.06
CA GLN A 319 1.83 31.40 -3.03
C GLN A 319 0.57 31.45 -2.13
N PHE A 320 -0.31 30.46 -2.24
CA PHE A 320 -1.50 30.35 -1.40
C PHE A 320 -1.14 30.20 0.08
N THR A 321 -0.12 29.41 0.39
CA THR A 321 0.37 29.20 1.76
C THR A 321 0.95 30.49 2.34
N ASP A 322 1.74 31.23 1.57
CA ASP A 322 2.27 32.55 1.95
C ASP A 322 1.13 33.55 2.21
N MET A 323 0.15 33.65 1.30
CA MET A 323 -1.00 34.55 1.48
C MET A 323 -1.86 34.18 2.70
N THR A 324 -2.05 32.89 2.96
CA THR A 324 -2.79 32.41 4.14
C THR A 324 -2.04 32.73 5.43
N SER A 325 -0.70 32.64 5.42
CA SER A 325 0.15 33.03 6.55
C SER A 325 0.05 34.54 6.82
N ARG A 326 0.15 35.37 5.78
CA ARG A 326 -0.01 36.83 5.90
C ARG A 326 -1.40 37.21 6.42
N TYR A 327 -2.46 36.60 5.91
CA TYR A 327 -3.81 36.82 6.41
C TYR A 327 -3.93 36.52 7.91
N ALA A 328 -3.32 35.42 8.37
CA ALA A 328 -3.33 35.06 9.79
C ALA A 328 -2.53 36.07 10.64
N GLN A 329 -1.41 36.58 10.14
CA GLN A 329 -0.62 37.62 10.80
C GLN A 329 -1.38 38.94 10.91
N GLU A 330 -2.03 39.40 9.83
CA GLU A 330 -2.86 40.61 9.83
C GLU A 330 -4.02 40.49 10.82
N MET A 331 -4.67 39.33 10.86
CA MET A 331 -5.73 39.05 11.85
C MET A 331 -5.21 39.15 13.29
N GLN A 332 -4.04 38.59 13.59
CA GLN A 332 -3.43 38.70 14.93
C GLN A 332 -3.07 40.15 15.27
N SER A 333 -2.48 40.88 14.32
CA SER A 333 -2.13 42.29 14.48
C SER A 333 -3.36 43.15 14.81
N ILE A 334 -4.47 42.95 14.09
CA ILE A 334 -5.74 43.64 14.36
C ILE A 334 -6.26 43.31 15.76
N ASP A 335 -6.27 42.03 16.16
CA ASP A 335 -6.73 41.60 17.49
C ASP A 335 -5.88 42.22 18.61
N GLU A 336 -4.56 42.31 18.43
CA GLU A 336 -3.65 42.98 19.36
C GLU A 336 -3.93 44.48 19.48
N LEU A 337 -4.11 45.17 18.35
CA LEU A 337 -4.47 46.60 18.35
C LEU A 337 -5.81 46.85 19.03
N LEU A 338 -6.82 46.00 18.77
CA LEU A 338 -8.12 46.09 19.43
C LEU A 338 -8.01 45.85 20.93
N LYS A 339 -7.17 44.91 21.36
CA LYS A 339 -6.89 44.66 22.78
C LYS A 339 -6.22 45.87 23.44
N GLN A 340 -5.16 46.40 22.85
CA GLN A 340 -4.47 47.61 23.34
C GLN A 340 -5.44 48.79 23.45
N ARG A 341 -6.27 49.02 22.42
CA ARG A 341 -7.30 50.06 22.44
C ARG A 341 -8.28 49.86 23.61
N ASN A 342 -8.76 48.63 23.82
CA ASN A 342 -9.71 48.34 24.89
C ASN A 342 -9.09 48.50 26.29
N GLU A 343 -7.81 48.17 26.44
CA GLU A 343 -7.04 48.43 27.67
C GLU A 343 -6.96 49.93 27.97
N ILE A 344 -6.58 50.75 26.97
CA ILE A 344 -6.57 52.22 27.09
C ILE A 344 -7.95 52.76 27.46
N HIS A 345 -9.01 52.29 26.79
CA HIS A 345 -10.38 52.71 27.09
C HIS A 345 -10.80 52.36 28.54
N SER A 346 -10.39 51.18 29.02
CA SER A 346 -10.67 50.75 30.39
C SER A 346 -9.99 51.64 31.44
N ALA A 347 -8.80 52.17 31.15
CA ALA A 347 -8.08 53.07 32.04
C ALA A 347 -8.83 54.39 32.30
N TYR A 348 -9.60 54.90 31.33
CA TYR A 348 -10.45 56.09 31.55
C TYR A 348 -11.69 55.79 32.40
N THR A 349 -12.14 54.54 32.40
CA THR A 349 -13.40 54.13 33.05
C THR A 349 -13.17 53.55 34.44
N THR A 350 -11.96 53.05 34.72
CA THR A 350 -11.57 52.49 36.00
C THR A 350 -10.85 53.53 36.85
N VAL A 351 -11.40 53.87 38.00
CA VAL A 351 -10.70 54.69 39.01
C VAL A 351 -9.70 53.77 39.71
N PRO A 352 -8.40 54.11 39.76
CA PRO A 352 -7.43 53.33 40.51
C PRO A 352 -7.87 53.25 41.97
N LEU A 353 -8.10 52.03 42.49
CA LEU A 353 -8.26 51.84 43.92
C LEU A 353 -6.92 52.16 44.59
N VAL A 354 -6.86 53.31 45.25
CA VAL A 354 -5.77 53.65 46.17
C VAL A 354 -5.59 52.47 47.13
N GLU A 355 -4.42 51.82 47.10
CA GLU A 355 -4.04 50.84 48.11
C GLU A 355 -4.04 51.54 49.47
N ARG A 356 -5.13 51.41 50.21
CA ARG A 356 -5.15 51.73 51.63
C ARG A 356 -4.36 50.66 52.35
N SER A 357 -3.13 51.01 52.71
CA SER A 357 -2.35 50.34 53.74
C SER A 357 -3.23 50.11 54.98
N SER A 358 -3.67 48.86 55.21
CA SER A 358 -4.42 48.50 56.41
C SER A 358 -3.52 47.70 57.35
N SER A 359 -2.71 48.45 58.08
CA SER A 359 -2.02 47.96 59.27
C SER A 359 -3.00 47.93 60.45
N LYS A 360 -3.14 46.74 61.07
CA LYS A 360 -3.78 46.44 62.39
C LYS A 360 -5.33 46.41 62.37
N ASN A 361 -6.05 45.51 63.06
CA ASN A 361 -5.70 44.41 63.95
C ASN A 361 -6.93 43.47 64.11
N ARG A 362 -6.66 42.20 64.45
CA ARG A 362 -7.49 41.19 65.12
C ARG A 362 -8.90 41.61 65.62
N LEU A 363 -9.95 40.90 65.19
CA LEU A 363 -10.78 40.06 66.09
C LEU A 363 -11.84 39.22 65.32
N ARG A 364 -12.12 38.03 65.87
CA ARG A 364 -13.23 37.10 65.58
C ARG A 364 -13.05 36.08 64.45
N LYS A 365 -12.19 35.10 64.73
CA LYS A 365 -12.52 33.69 64.51
C LYS A 365 -13.58 33.25 65.54
N SER A 366 -14.38 32.27 65.12
CA SER A 366 -15.38 31.49 65.85
C SER A 366 -16.75 32.14 66.12
N LEU A 367 -17.72 31.86 65.25
CA LEU A 367 -18.98 31.24 65.67
C LEU A 367 -19.74 30.66 64.47
N ARG A 368 -19.98 29.34 64.56
CA ARG A 368 -21.10 28.59 63.98
C ARG A 368 -21.05 28.18 62.50
N ARG A 369 -20.41 27.01 62.32
CA ARG A 369 -21.03 25.81 61.73
C ARG A 369 -22.57 25.78 61.90
N ARG A 370 -23.23 25.22 60.86
CA ARG A 370 -24.63 24.75 60.74
C ARG A 370 -25.61 25.74 60.09
N ARG A 371 -25.88 25.55 58.80
CA ARG A 371 -27.09 24.84 58.33
C ARG A 371 -27.00 24.48 56.86
N ARG A 372 -26.80 23.18 56.62
CA ARG A 372 -27.15 22.47 55.39
C ARG A 372 -28.64 22.13 55.52
N ARG A 373 -29.48 22.52 54.55
CA ARG A 373 -30.60 21.74 53.94
C ARG A 373 -31.76 22.61 53.44
N GLN A 374 -32.08 22.35 52.18
CA GLN A 374 -33.42 22.27 51.57
C GLN A 374 -34.25 23.56 51.40
N ARG A 375 -34.52 23.92 50.13
CA ARG A 375 -35.84 23.63 49.53
C ARG A 375 -35.86 23.89 48.01
N ASN A 376 -36.36 22.89 47.28
CA ASN A 376 -36.90 23.00 45.93
C ASN A 376 -38.08 23.99 45.88
N LYS A 377 -38.25 24.70 44.75
CA LYS A 377 -39.44 24.66 43.87
C LYS A 377 -39.40 25.77 42.79
N LYS A 378 -39.50 25.33 41.53
CA LYS A 378 -40.10 26.03 40.36
C LYS A 378 -41.59 26.35 40.64
N PRO A 379 -42.35 27.21 39.90
CA PRO A 379 -42.38 27.31 38.41
C PRO A 379 -42.73 28.69 37.76
N ASN A 380 -42.62 28.73 36.41
CA ASN A 380 -43.40 29.47 35.38
C ASN A 380 -43.62 31.00 35.52
N THR A 381 -43.64 31.87 34.50
CA THR A 381 -44.00 31.80 33.05
C THR A 381 -43.73 33.18 32.40
N CYS A 382 -43.47 33.20 31.08
CA CYS A 382 -43.78 34.23 30.04
C CYS A 382 -43.35 35.71 30.28
N ASP A 383 -42.93 36.53 29.31
CA ASP A 383 -42.94 36.51 27.84
C ASP A 383 -42.02 37.65 27.33
N GLU A 384 -41.67 37.59 26.05
CA GLU A 384 -41.18 38.68 25.17
C GLU A 384 -39.84 39.39 25.55
N SER A 385 -38.86 39.61 24.67
CA SER A 385 -38.87 39.85 23.23
C SER A 385 -37.46 39.74 22.66
N GLU A 386 -37.43 39.49 21.35
CA GLU A 386 -36.30 39.34 20.46
C GLU A 386 -35.27 40.48 20.54
N THR A 387 -33.98 40.16 20.34
CA THR A 387 -33.26 40.64 19.14
C THR A 387 -31.81 40.11 19.04
N LEU A 388 -31.53 39.54 17.87
CA LEU A 388 -30.29 39.65 17.09
C LEU A 388 -29.06 38.75 17.42
N LYS A 389 -29.10 37.60 16.72
CA LYS A 389 -28.10 37.14 15.72
C LYS A 389 -26.81 36.47 16.21
N LYS A 390 -26.99 35.16 16.47
CA LYS A 390 -26.25 34.01 15.93
C LYS A 390 -25.09 34.35 14.96
N LYS A 391 -23.85 34.10 15.41
CA LYS A 391 -22.67 33.92 14.55
C LYS A 391 -22.90 32.73 13.60
N THR A 392 -23.07 33.03 12.31
CA THR A 392 -23.16 32.04 11.24
C THR A 392 -21.78 31.51 10.90
N ARG A 393 -21.68 30.17 10.91
CA ARG A 393 -20.57 29.38 10.35
C ARG A 393 -20.45 29.68 8.86
N TRP A 394 -19.26 30.10 8.41
CA TRP A 394 -18.93 30.19 6.98
C TRP A 394 -17.74 29.27 6.68
N TYR A 395 -18.05 28.03 6.32
CA TYR A 395 -17.31 27.21 5.36
C TYR A 395 -18.34 26.36 4.65
N ASN A 396 -18.71 26.74 3.42
CA ASN A 396 -19.51 25.91 2.51
C ASN A 396 -19.22 26.37 1.07
N LEU A 397 -18.00 26.11 0.60
CA LEU A 397 -17.75 26.02 -0.84
C LEU A 397 -18.18 24.61 -1.28
N ARG A 398 -19.44 24.50 -1.71
CA ARG A 398 -19.92 23.33 -2.46
C ARG A 398 -19.42 23.44 -3.89
N LEU A 399 -18.33 22.76 -4.21
CA LEU A 399 -17.98 22.43 -5.60
C LEU A 399 -19.03 21.43 -6.12
N LYS A 400 -20.02 21.94 -6.86
CA LYS A 400 -20.84 21.08 -7.73
C LYS A 400 -20.03 20.82 -9.01
N LEU A 401 -19.41 19.64 -9.09
CA LEU A 401 -19.08 19.04 -10.37
C LEU A 401 -20.40 18.54 -10.98
N ASP A 402 -20.96 19.28 -11.93
CA ASP A 402 -22.01 18.73 -12.78
C ASP A 402 -21.37 17.89 -13.89
N LYS A 403 -21.58 16.58 -13.78
CA LYS A 403 -21.41 15.61 -14.86
C LYS A 403 -22.55 15.79 -15.87
N LYS A 404 -22.23 16.09 -17.13
CA LYS A 404 -22.97 15.62 -18.32
C LYS A 404 -22.15 15.90 -19.61
N LYS A 405 -21.70 14.82 -20.27
CA LYS A 405 -21.45 14.74 -21.74
C LYS A 405 -22.82 14.71 -22.49
N PRO A 406 -22.94 14.78 -23.83
CA PRO A 406 -21.93 14.85 -24.91
C PRO A 406 -22.20 15.93 -26.00
N CYS A 407 -21.20 16.17 -26.87
CA CYS A 407 -21.30 16.16 -28.33
C CYS A 407 -19.91 15.82 -28.87
#